data_AF-A0A920KUY0-F1
#
_entry.id   AF-A0A920KUY0-F1
#
_cell.length_a   1.000
_cell.length_b   1.000
_cell.length_c   1.000
_cell.angle_alpha   90.00
_cell.angle_beta   90.00
_cell.angle_gamma   90.00
#
_symmetry.space_group_name_H-M   'P 1'
#
loop_
_entity.id
_entity.type
_entity.pdbx_description
1 polymer ?
#
loop_
_entity_poly.entity_id
_entity_poly.type
_entity_poly.pdbx_seq_one_letter_code
_entity_poly.pdbx_strand_id
1 'polypeptide(L)'
;MAKKETQSVPLTYRDAGVDIDAGDALVDAIKPAARRTNRAGANPELGGFGGLFDLKAAGYCDPILVAATDGVGTKLELAQSVSQHRGFRH
;
A
#
# COMPACT_ATOMS: atom_id res chain seq x y z
N MET A 1 19.84 -49.63 -11.25
CA MET A 1 19.75 -48.43 -10.39
C MET A 1 18.86 -47.42 -11.08
N ALA A 2 17.64 -47.19 -10.58
CA ALA A 2 16.69 -46.27 -11.20
C ALA A 2 16.90 -44.85 -10.65
N LYS A 3 17.16 -43.91 -11.55
CA LYS A 3 17.38 -42.48 -11.24
C LYS A 3 16.01 -41.86 -10.93
N LYS A 4 15.80 -41.42 -9.70
CA LYS A 4 14.56 -40.75 -9.28
C LYS A 4 14.61 -39.31 -9.78
N GLU A 5 13.76 -38.96 -10.74
CA GLU A 5 13.60 -37.58 -11.20
C GLU A 5 12.95 -36.76 -10.10
N THR A 6 13.67 -35.76 -9.59
CA THR A 6 13.14 -34.77 -8.67
C THR A 6 12.35 -33.76 -9.50
N GLN A 7 11.01 -33.86 -9.47
CA GLN A 7 10.15 -32.81 -10.03
C GLN A 7 10.40 -31.51 -9.24
N SER A 8 10.95 -30.50 -9.92
CA SER A 8 11.05 -29.14 -9.36
C SER A 8 9.65 -28.53 -9.33
N VAL A 9 9.11 -28.32 -8.13
CA VAL A 9 7.85 -27.59 -7.96
C VAL A 9 8.05 -26.19 -8.54
N PRO A 10 7.20 -25.74 -9.49
CA PRO A 10 7.34 -24.41 -10.07
C PRO A 10 7.04 -23.35 -9.01
N LEU A 11 7.98 -22.43 -8.79
CA LEU A 11 7.82 -21.28 -7.90
C LEU A 11 6.71 -20.36 -8.43
N THR A 12 5.69 -20.14 -7.62
CA THR A 12 4.59 -19.22 -7.92
C THR A 12 4.87 -17.83 -7.34
N TYR A 13 4.21 -16.80 -7.87
CA TYR A 13 4.29 -15.44 -7.32
C TYR A 13 3.79 -15.36 -5.86
N ARG A 14 2.86 -16.27 -5.50
CA ARG A 14 2.38 -16.47 -4.13
C ARG A 14 3.45 -17.05 -3.20
N ASP A 15 4.34 -17.92 -3.71
CA ASP A 15 5.47 -18.46 -2.93
C ASP A 15 6.51 -17.37 -2.59
N ALA A 16 6.53 -16.27 -3.34
CA ALA A 16 7.31 -15.07 -3.01
C ALA A 16 6.62 -14.17 -1.95
N GLY A 17 5.48 -14.59 -1.41
CA GLY A 17 4.70 -13.85 -0.41
C GLY A 17 3.71 -12.84 -1.01
N VAL A 18 3.47 -12.86 -2.32
CA VAL A 18 2.56 -11.92 -2.99
C VAL A 18 1.26 -12.60 -3.36
N ASP A 19 0.19 -12.22 -2.66
CA ASP A 19 -1.17 -12.65 -2.97
C ASP A 19 -1.94 -11.52 -3.66
N ILE A 20 -2.17 -11.67 -4.97
CA ILE A 20 -2.82 -10.67 -5.81
C ILE A 20 -4.29 -10.50 -5.39
N ASP A 21 -5.00 -11.58 -5.14
CA ASP A 21 -6.41 -11.55 -4.74
C ASP A 21 -6.58 -10.84 -3.40
N ALA A 22 -5.66 -11.10 -2.45
CA ALA A 22 -5.65 -10.39 -1.17
C ALA A 22 -5.33 -8.90 -1.33
N GLY A 23 -4.44 -8.55 -2.28
CA GLY A 23 -4.13 -7.16 -2.64
C GLY A 23 -5.35 -6.43 -3.19
N ASP A 24 -6.07 -7.03 -4.13
CA ASP A 24 -7.27 -6.46 -4.74
C ASP A 24 -8.40 -6.31 -3.72
N ALA A 25 -8.61 -7.32 -2.85
CA ALA A 25 -9.58 -7.24 -1.77
C ALA A 25 -9.25 -6.11 -0.77
N LEU A 26 -7.97 -5.90 -0.46
CA LEU A 26 -7.54 -4.78 0.38
C LEU A 26 -7.83 -3.43 -0.30
N VAL A 27 -7.49 -3.30 -1.59
CA VAL A 27 -7.76 -2.10 -2.38
C VAL A 27 -9.25 -1.76 -2.34
N ASP A 28 -10.12 -2.75 -2.55
CA ASP A 28 -11.57 -2.57 -2.47
C ASP A 28 -12.04 -2.13 -1.08
N ALA A 29 -11.49 -2.71 -0.01
CA ALA A 29 -11.84 -2.34 1.36
C ALA A 29 -11.44 -0.89 1.71
N ILE A 30 -10.31 -0.39 1.20
CA ILE A 30 -9.81 0.96 1.54
C ILE A 30 -10.27 2.05 0.57
N LYS A 31 -10.79 1.71 -0.62
CA LYS A 31 -11.33 2.66 -1.62
C LYS A 31 -12.23 3.74 -1.00
N PRO A 32 -13.21 3.45 -0.12
CA PRO A 32 -14.04 4.48 0.48
C PRO A 32 -13.26 5.44 1.39
N ALA A 33 -12.29 4.92 2.13
CA ALA A 33 -11.46 5.74 3.02
C ALA A 33 -10.55 6.69 2.23
N ALA A 34 -9.96 6.23 1.12
CA ALA A 34 -9.15 7.08 0.24
C ALA A 34 -10.00 8.10 -0.52
N ARG A 35 -11.20 7.74 -0.98
CA ARG A 35 -12.12 8.70 -1.64
C ARG A 35 -12.47 9.90 -0.76
N ARG A 36 -12.52 9.72 0.57
CA ARG A 36 -12.77 10.81 1.53
C ARG A 36 -11.66 11.87 1.55
N THR A 37 -10.47 11.58 1.02
CA THR A 37 -9.34 12.52 0.97
C THR A 37 -9.23 13.24 -0.38
N ASN A 38 -10.24 13.14 -1.25
CA ASN A 38 -10.27 13.80 -2.55
C ASN A 38 -10.12 15.33 -2.41
N ARG A 39 -9.28 15.93 -3.25
CA ARG A 39 -9.04 17.39 -3.29
C ARG A 39 -8.54 17.82 -4.66
N ALA A 40 -8.60 19.11 -4.97
CA ALA A 40 -8.03 19.64 -6.21
C ALA A 40 -6.58 19.18 -6.39
N GLY A 41 -6.27 18.67 -7.58
CA GLY A 41 -4.96 18.08 -7.91
C GLY A 41 -4.79 16.60 -7.56
N ALA A 42 -5.59 16.00 -6.67
CA ALA A 42 -5.46 14.57 -6.33
C ALA A 42 -6.77 13.82 -6.62
N ASN A 43 -6.79 12.97 -7.64
CA ASN A 43 -7.89 12.01 -7.84
C ASN A 43 -7.55 10.69 -7.11
N PRO A 44 -8.34 10.26 -6.11
CA PRO A 44 -8.07 9.06 -5.31
C PRO A 44 -8.52 7.76 -6.01
N GLU A 45 -8.18 7.59 -7.29
CA GLU A 45 -8.38 6.32 -7.99
C GLU A 45 -7.30 5.32 -7.55
N LEU A 46 -7.69 4.39 -6.68
CA LEU A 46 -6.85 3.27 -6.27
C LEU A 46 -6.94 2.15 -7.31
N GLY A 47 -5.78 1.69 -7.80
CA GLY A 47 -5.69 0.62 -8.81
C GLY A 47 -4.36 0.56 -9.56
N GLY A 48 -3.53 1.60 -9.47
CA GLY A 48 -2.13 1.59 -9.92
C GLY A 48 -1.14 1.60 -8.75
N PHE A 49 0.10 1.22 -9.01
CA PHE A 49 1.20 1.21 -8.02
C PHE A 49 1.62 2.61 -7.53
N GLY A 50 1.01 3.68 -8.02
CA GLY A 50 1.35 5.06 -7.66
C GLY A 50 0.14 5.99 -7.72
N GLY A 51 0.17 7.03 -6.88
CA GLY A 51 -0.77 8.14 -6.91
C GLY A 51 -0.16 9.36 -7.60
N LEU A 52 -1.00 10.18 -8.21
CA LEU A 52 -0.58 11.41 -8.91
C LEU A 52 -1.16 12.64 -8.20
N PHE A 53 -0.41 13.74 -8.23
CA PHE A 53 -0.87 15.05 -7.77
C PHE A 53 -0.57 16.13 -8.81
N ASP A 54 -1.61 16.73 -9.39
CA ASP A 54 -1.52 17.83 -10.34
C ASP A 54 -1.50 19.18 -9.60
N LEU A 55 -0.32 19.80 -9.58
CA LEU A 55 -0.07 21.09 -8.95
C LEU A 55 -0.80 22.24 -9.65
N LYS A 56 -0.95 22.17 -10.98
CA LYS A 56 -1.64 23.19 -11.77
C LYS A 56 -3.14 23.13 -11.50
N ALA A 57 -3.72 21.94 -11.50
CA ALA A 57 -5.13 21.75 -11.13
C ALA A 57 -5.42 22.13 -9.66
N ALA A 58 -4.41 22.05 -8.79
CA ALA A 58 -4.49 22.54 -7.41
C ALA A 58 -4.27 24.06 -7.27
N GLY A 59 -3.94 24.78 -8.34
CA GLY A 59 -3.81 26.24 -8.36
C GLY A 59 -2.46 26.78 -7.89
N TYR A 60 -1.42 25.96 -7.82
CA TYR A 60 -0.08 26.41 -7.44
C TYR A 60 0.65 27.08 -8.61
N CYS A 61 1.36 28.17 -8.32
CA CYS A 61 2.28 28.84 -9.22
C CYS A 61 3.68 28.83 -8.59
N ASP A 62 4.67 28.32 -9.33
CA ASP A 62 6.07 28.17 -8.87
C ASP A 62 6.23 27.51 -7.47
N PRO A 63 5.67 26.30 -7.25
CA PRO A 63 5.72 25.67 -5.94
C PRO A 63 7.07 25.01 -5.65
N ILE A 64 7.48 25.06 -4.38
CA ILE A 64 8.55 24.21 -3.84
C ILE A 64 7.93 22.99 -3.18
N LEU A 65 8.36 21.80 -3.58
CA LEU A 65 7.89 20.53 -3.02
C LEU A 65 8.80 20.07 -1.88
N VAL A 66 8.19 19.76 -0.74
CA VAL A 66 8.86 19.12 0.40
C VAL A 66 8.17 17.80 0.67
N ALA A 67 8.94 16.72 0.73
CA ALA A 67 8.47 15.39 1.06
C ALA A 67 9.17 14.89 2.34
N ALA A 68 8.42 14.17 3.16
CA ALA A 68 8.92 13.53 4.37
C ALA A 68 8.33 12.12 4.49
N THR A 69 9.11 11.22 5.04
CA THR A 69 8.71 9.84 5.33
C THR A 69 8.95 9.58 6.80
N ASP A 70 7.96 9.05 7.50
CA ASP A 70 8.05 8.73 8.93
C ASP A 70 7.53 7.32 9.22
N GLY A 71 8.11 6.67 10.22
CA GLY A 71 7.78 5.33 10.66
C GLY A 71 7.14 5.35 12.06
N VAL A 72 6.24 4.41 12.31
CA VAL A 72 5.58 4.28 13.63
C VAL A 72 6.56 3.87 14.74
N GLY A 73 7.64 3.16 14.39
CA GLY A 73 8.64 2.65 15.33
C GLY A 73 8.10 1.56 16.25
N THR A 74 8.70 1.43 17.43
CA THR A 74 8.38 0.39 18.43
C THR A 74 6.96 0.47 18.99
N LYS A 75 6.23 1.58 18.76
CA LYS A 75 4.80 1.68 19.09
C LYS A 75 3.97 0.61 18.36
N LEU A 76 4.45 0.11 17.21
CA LEU A 76 3.80 -0.99 16.49
C LEU A 76 3.85 -2.31 17.27
N GLU A 77 4.93 -2.59 18.00
CA GLU A 77 5.07 -3.81 18.81
C GLU A 77 4.05 -3.84 19.95
N LEU A 78 3.87 -2.70 20.63
CA LEU A 78 2.86 -2.55 21.68
C LEU A 78 1.45 -2.75 21.13
N ALA A 79 1.14 -2.17 19.98
CA ALA A 79 -0.16 -2.34 19.35
C ALA A 79 -0.47 -3.80 18.97
N GLN A 80 0.55 -4.55 18.55
CA GLN A 80 0.42 -5.99 18.30
C GLN A 80 0.17 -6.76 19.59
N SER A 81 0.91 -6.46 20.67
CA SER A 81 0.76 -7.16 21.95
C SER A 81 -0.62 -6.96 22.59
N VAL A 82 -1.23 -5.78 22.39
CA VAL A 82 -2.60 -5.50 22.86
C VAL A 82 -3.68 -5.75 21.80
N SER A 83 -3.31 -6.19 20.59
CA SER A 83 -4.21 -6.37 19.44
C SER A 83 -5.07 -5.12 19.12
N GLN A 84 -4.51 -3.92 19.28
CA GLN A 84 -5.18 -2.65 18.99
C GLN A 84 -4.35 -1.80 18.03
N HIS A 85 -4.85 -1.65 16.80
CA HIS A 85 -4.16 -0.93 15.71
C HIS A 85 -4.73 0.47 15.43
N ARG A 86 -5.47 1.06 16.38
CA ARG A 86 -6.04 2.42 16.27
C ARG A 86 -5.10 3.45 16.93
N GLY A 87 -5.18 4.72 16.51
CA GLY A 87 -4.45 5.82 17.16
C GLY A 87 -2.97 5.98 16.74
N PHE A 88 -2.56 5.36 15.64
CA PHE A 88 -1.28 5.66 14.98
C PHE A 88 -1.32 6.93 14.13
N ARG A 89 -2.51 7.34 13.72
CA ARG A 89 -2.73 8.55 12.93
C ARG A 89 -2.95 9.72 13.87
N HIS A 90 -2.20 10.80 13.65
CA HIS A 90 -2.47 12.12 14.24
C HIS A 90 -3.71 12.74 13.60
#